data_AF-A0A453G966-F1
#
_entry.id   AF-A0A453G966-F1
#
_cell.length_a   1.000
_cell.length_b   1.000
_cell.length_c   1.000
_cell.angle_alpha   90.00
_cell.angle_beta   90.00
_cell.angle_gamma   90.00
#
_symmetry.space_group_name_H-M   'P 1'
#
loop_
_entity.id
_entity.type
_entity.pdbx_description
1 polymer ?
#
loop_
_entity_poly.entity_id
_entity_poly.type
_entity_poly.pdbx_seq_one_letter_code
_entity_poly.pdbx_strand_id
1 'polypeptide(L)'
;VNMNPLKRPSESCAQGDEADGQKRQKTESQVFTPRRYQLDVFEVAKARNTIAMLDTGAGKTMIAVMLMKEFGKKIDKSNNNGKIIFLAPTVQLVTQQCEVIKTHTDFEVELYCGASGVDHWTPQRWKEKVSKSQVMVMIPDVLLSALGKAFLSLDMVSLMIFDECHRATGKHPYSRIMKDYYHQSDHKPKVFGMTASPVIRK
;
A
#
# COMPACT_ATOMS: atom_id res chain seq x y z
N VAL A 1 -55.22 -32.38 32.51
CA VAL A 1 -54.21 -31.52 31.88
C VAL A 1 -54.09 -30.27 32.74
N ASN A 2 -52.89 -30.03 33.27
CA ASN A 2 -52.61 -29.32 34.51
C ASN A 2 -52.62 -27.78 34.40
N MET A 3 -53.26 -27.16 35.40
CA MET A 3 -52.91 -25.97 36.19
C MET A 3 -51.82 -24.99 35.66
N ASN A 4 -52.21 -23.72 35.52
CA ASN A 4 -51.38 -22.54 35.91
C ASN A 4 -51.51 -22.37 37.46
N PRO A 5 -50.70 -21.61 38.26
CA PRO A 5 -49.90 -20.41 37.91
C PRO A 5 -48.59 -20.14 38.73
N LEU A 6 -47.85 -19.10 38.31
CA LEU A 6 -46.98 -18.18 39.09
C LEU A 6 -46.02 -18.73 40.18
N LYS A 7 -44.70 -18.56 39.95
CA LYS A 7 -43.70 -18.07 40.96
C LYS A 7 -42.33 -17.80 40.31
N ARG A 8 -41.82 -16.57 40.46
CA ARG A 8 -40.38 -16.25 40.44
C ARG A 8 -39.90 -16.33 41.90
N PRO A 9 -38.65 -16.76 42.16
CA PRO A 9 -37.63 -15.79 42.54
C PRO A 9 -36.21 -16.09 41.98
N SER A 10 -35.34 -15.14 42.27
CA SER A 10 -34.02 -14.81 41.78
C SER A 10 -32.85 -15.69 42.25
N GLU A 11 -31.71 -15.46 41.58
CA GLU A 11 -30.30 -15.80 41.91
C GLU A 11 -29.78 -17.17 41.48
N SER A 12 -28.83 -17.19 40.55
CA SER A 12 -27.43 -17.54 40.86
C SER A 12 -26.50 -17.52 39.63
N CYS A 13 -25.23 -17.26 39.97
CA CYS A 13 -23.99 -17.70 39.31
C CYS A 13 -23.45 -16.95 38.09
N ALA A 14 -22.35 -16.26 38.37
CA ALA A 14 -21.33 -15.81 37.45
C ALA A 14 -20.62 -16.96 36.72
N GLN A 15 -20.19 -16.67 35.49
CA GLN A 15 -19.06 -17.20 34.69
C GLN A 15 -19.39 -16.72 33.26
N GLY A 16 -18.64 -15.86 32.58
CA GLY A 16 -17.21 -15.87 32.37
C GLY A 16 -16.98 -16.28 30.92
N ASP A 17 -17.21 -15.39 29.95
CA ASP A 17 -17.02 -15.70 28.53
C ASP A 17 -15.96 -14.79 27.90
N GLU A 18 -14.77 -15.38 27.96
CA GLU A 18 -13.64 -15.38 27.05
C GLU A 18 -13.60 -14.37 25.90
N ALA A 19 -12.48 -13.65 25.89
CA ALA A 19 -11.99 -12.88 24.78
C ALA A 19 -11.80 -13.75 23.53
N ASP A 20 -12.54 -13.46 22.46
CA ASP A 20 -12.25 -13.97 21.11
C ASP A 20 -10.99 -13.26 20.57
N GLY A 21 -9.84 -13.71 21.07
CA GLY A 21 -8.54 -13.41 20.51
C GLY A 21 -8.36 -14.20 19.23
N GLN A 22 -8.87 -13.67 18.11
CA GLN A 22 -8.48 -14.14 16.78
C GLN A 22 -6.97 -13.93 16.59
N LYS A 23 -6.20 -14.97 16.93
CA LYS A 23 -4.80 -15.13 16.56
C LYS A 23 -4.71 -15.04 15.05
N ARG A 24 -4.30 -13.86 14.55
CA ARG A 24 -3.77 -13.70 13.19
C ARG A 24 -2.63 -14.70 13.04
N GLN A 25 -2.87 -15.80 12.32
CA GLN A 25 -1.79 -16.69 11.88
C GLN A 25 -0.86 -15.85 11.00
N LYS A 26 0.31 -15.52 11.56
CA LYS A 26 1.36 -14.82 10.84
C LYS A 26 1.89 -15.80 9.81
N THR A 27 1.46 -15.66 8.56
CA THR A 27 1.95 -16.46 7.43
C THR A 27 3.46 -16.30 7.37
N GLU A 28 4.19 -17.41 7.43
CA GLU A 28 5.64 -17.39 7.24
C GLU A 28 5.96 -16.71 5.91
N SER A 29 6.75 -15.64 5.95
CA SER A 29 7.19 -14.95 4.76
C SER A 29 7.92 -15.94 3.86
N GLN A 30 7.42 -16.20 2.65
CA GLN A 30 8.08 -17.12 1.73
C GLN A 30 9.51 -16.64 1.45
N VAL A 31 10.49 -17.51 1.70
CA VAL A 31 11.91 -17.21 1.49
C VAL A 31 12.15 -17.04 -0.01
N PHE A 32 12.28 -15.80 -0.46
CA PHE A 32 12.55 -15.44 -1.84
C PHE A 32 14.06 -15.23 -2.05
N THR A 33 14.65 -15.96 -3.01
CA THR A 33 16.02 -15.74 -3.47
C THR A 33 16.01 -14.93 -4.78
N PRO A 34 16.47 -13.67 -4.78
CA PRO A 34 16.47 -12.83 -5.98
C PRO A 34 17.43 -13.34 -7.05
N ARG A 35 17.03 -13.21 -8.32
CA ARG A 35 17.91 -13.43 -9.47
C ARG A 35 18.94 -12.30 -9.57
N ARG A 36 20.11 -12.58 -10.16
CA ARG A 36 21.20 -11.59 -10.30
C ARG A 36 20.75 -10.26 -10.90
N TYR A 37 20.03 -10.27 -12.01
CA TYR A 37 19.53 -9.02 -12.63
C TYR A 37 18.58 -8.24 -11.71
N GLN A 38 17.82 -8.93 -10.84
CA GLN A 38 16.92 -8.26 -9.89
C GLN A 38 17.73 -7.52 -8.83
N LEU A 39 18.86 -8.10 -8.38
CA LEU A 39 19.82 -7.44 -7.49
C LEU A 39 20.49 -6.25 -8.17
N ASP A 40 20.92 -6.41 -9.43
CA ASP A 40 21.55 -5.33 -10.19
C ASP A 40 20.58 -4.13 -10.35
N VAL A 41 19.32 -4.38 -10.71
CA VAL A 41 18.29 -3.32 -10.79
C VAL A 41 17.98 -2.72 -9.42
N PHE A 42 17.90 -3.55 -8.37
CA PHE A 42 17.67 -3.09 -7.00
C PHE A 42 18.76 -2.12 -6.53
N GLU A 43 20.03 -2.44 -6.74
CA GLU A 43 21.15 -1.56 -6.33
C GLU A 43 21.12 -0.22 -7.06
N VAL A 44 20.79 -0.22 -8.36
CA VAL A 44 20.61 1.03 -9.12
C VAL A 44 19.42 1.84 -8.61
N ALA A 45 18.27 1.19 -8.37
CA ALA A 45 17.04 1.84 -7.92
C ALA A 45 17.13 2.35 -6.46
N LYS A 46 17.95 1.70 -5.63
CA LYS A 46 18.30 2.17 -4.28
C LYS A 46 19.06 3.49 -4.34
N ALA A 47 20.03 3.61 -5.25
CA ALA A 47 20.86 4.80 -5.40
C ALA A 47 20.11 5.98 -6.06
N ARG A 48 19.32 5.75 -7.12
CA ARG A 48 18.71 6.83 -7.93
C ARG A 48 17.30 6.48 -8.43
N ASN A 49 16.53 7.51 -8.76
CA ASN A 49 15.25 7.32 -9.42
C ASN A 49 15.46 6.50 -10.71
N THR A 50 14.65 5.46 -10.90
CA THR A 50 14.92 4.45 -11.93
C THR A 50 13.62 4.00 -12.58
N ILE A 51 13.63 3.85 -13.91
CA ILE A 51 12.60 3.11 -14.64
C ILE A 51 13.21 1.77 -15.04
N ALA A 52 12.68 0.68 -14.49
CA ALA A 52 13.04 -0.67 -14.85
C ALA A 52 12.11 -1.18 -15.96
N MET A 53 12.69 -1.37 -17.14
CA MET A 53 12.03 -2.07 -18.24
C MET A 53 12.47 -3.53 -18.23
N LEU A 54 11.53 -4.44 -17.94
CA LEU A 54 11.77 -5.88 -17.88
C LEU A 54 10.54 -6.62 -18.39
N ASP A 55 10.73 -7.76 -19.06
CA ASP A 55 9.64 -8.54 -19.64
C ASP A 55 8.57 -8.93 -18.62
N THR A 56 7.36 -9.19 -19.10
CA THR A 56 6.29 -9.78 -18.27
C THR A 56 6.75 -11.13 -17.73
N GLY A 57 6.48 -11.41 -16.46
CA GLY A 57 6.99 -12.62 -15.79
C GLY A 57 8.43 -12.53 -15.30
N ALA A 58 9.17 -11.45 -15.59
CA ALA A 58 10.53 -11.24 -15.06
C ALA A 58 10.57 -10.90 -13.55
N GLY A 59 9.45 -10.97 -12.83
CA GLY A 59 9.41 -10.72 -11.39
C GLY A 59 9.71 -9.27 -11.00
N LYS A 60 9.20 -8.29 -11.77
CA LYS A 60 9.34 -6.85 -11.47
C LYS A 60 8.86 -6.49 -10.06
N THR A 61 7.72 -7.05 -9.64
CA THR A 61 7.17 -6.85 -8.28
C THR A 61 8.17 -7.26 -7.19
N MET A 62 9.00 -8.28 -7.39
CA MET A 62 9.97 -8.68 -6.38
C MET A 62 11.09 -7.65 -6.20
N ILE A 63 11.45 -6.91 -7.26
CA ILE A 63 12.37 -5.77 -7.15
C ILE A 63 11.74 -4.67 -6.31
N ALA A 64 10.46 -4.37 -6.54
CA ALA A 64 9.69 -3.46 -5.72
C ALA A 64 9.66 -3.92 -4.24
N VAL A 65 9.39 -5.19 -3.96
CA VAL A 65 9.43 -5.75 -2.60
C VAL A 65 10.79 -5.56 -1.93
N MET A 66 11.91 -5.79 -2.65
CA MET A 66 13.25 -5.55 -2.11
C MET A 66 13.47 -4.06 -1.77
N LEU A 67 13.06 -3.15 -2.65
CA LEU A 67 13.10 -1.71 -2.39
C LEU A 67 12.23 -1.34 -1.19
N MET A 68 11.03 -1.91 -1.07
CA MET A 68 10.16 -1.65 0.08
C MET A 68 10.81 -2.09 1.39
N LYS A 69 11.45 -3.25 1.42
CA LYS A 69 12.18 -3.73 2.61
C LYS A 69 13.33 -2.80 2.98
N GLU A 70 14.07 -2.31 1.98
CA GLU A 70 15.18 -1.40 2.21
C GLU A 70 14.72 -0.03 2.73
N PHE A 71 13.79 0.61 2.03
CA PHE A 71 13.26 1.92 2.43
C PHE A 71 12.40 1.84 3.69
N GLY A 72 11.76 0.69 3.92
CA GLY A 72 10.96 0.42 5.11
C GLY A 72 11.75 0.44 6.41
N LYS A 73 13.09 0.24 6.37
CA LYS A 73 13.97 0.41 7.54
C LYS A 73 13.95 1.84 8.09
N LYS A 74 13.57 2.83 7.26
CA LYS A 74 13.49 4.25 7.62
C LYS A 74 12.09 4.68 8.05
N ILE A 75 11.10 3.77 8.06
CA ILE A 75 9.74 4.09 8.49
C ILE A 75 9.76 4.34 9.99
N ASP A 76 9.35 5.54 10.37
CA ASP A 76 9.15 5.91 11.77
C ASP A 76 7.65 5.97 12.07
N LYS A 77 7.19 5.01 12.87
CA LYS A 77 5.78 4.90 13.25
C LYS A 77 5.33 6.03 14.18
N SER A 78 6.25 6.67 14.89
CA SER A 78 5.94 7.70 15.90
C SER A 78 5.54 9.04 15.27
N ASN A 79 6.16 9.42 14.16
CA ASN A 79 5.93 10.69 13.45
C ASN A 79 5.21 10.50 12.11
N ASN A 80 4.71 9.29 11.83
CA ASN A 80 4.01 8.96 10.59
C ASN A 80 4.85 9.18 9.31
N ASN A 81 6.18 9.15 9.40
CA ASN A 81 7.09 9.45 8.30
C ASN A 81 7.67 8.18 7.65
N GLY A 82 8.24 8.34 6.45
CA GLY A 82 8.93 7.31 5.71
C GLY A 82 8.01 6.35 4.95
N LYS A 83 6.72 6.68 4.80
CA LYS A 83 5.73 5.81 4.16
C LYS A 83 6.12 5.42 2.73
N ILE A 84 5.52 4.34 2.26
CA ILE A 84 5.71 3.84 0.91
C ILE A 84 4.38 3.85 0.17
N ILE A 85 4.39 4.33 -1.08
CA ILE A 85 3.24 4.28 -1.96
C ILE A 85 3.56 3.34 -3.13
N PHE A 86 2.67 2.40 -3.40
CA PHE A 86 2.68 1.59 -4.62
C PHE A 86 1.45 1.91 -5.45
N LEU A 87 1.65 2.26 -6.72
CA LEU A 87 0.58 2.61 -7.63
C LEU A 87 0.49 1.62 -8.78
N ALA A 88 -0.71 1.16 -9.09
CA ALA A 88 -1.00 0.39 -10.31
C ALA A 88 -2.27 0.91 -11.00
N PRO A 89 -2.40 0.80 -12.34
CA PRO A 89 -3.39 1.55 -13.09
C PRO A 89 -4.83 1.07 -12.95
N THR A 90 -5.08 -0.13 -12.40
CA THR A 90 -6.42 -0.70 -12.27
C THR A 90 -6.67 -1.26 -10.88
N VAL A 91 -7.95 -1.33 -10.48
CA VAL A 91 -8.39 -1.94 -9.22
C VAL A 91 -7.89 -3.38 -9.09
N GLN A 92 -7.96 -4.16 -10.17
CA GLN A 92 -7.51 -5.55 -10.17
C GLN A 92 -6.00 -5.66 -9.89
N LEU A 93 -5.19 -4.80 -10.51
CA LEU A 93 -3.74 -4.80 -10.29
C LEU A 93 -3.38 -4.36 -8.86
N VAL A 94 -4.01 -3.31 -8.33
CA VAL A 94 -3.71 -2.89 -6.95
C VAL A 94 -4.11 -3.96 -5.92
N THR A 95 -5.21 -4.67 -6.14
CA THR A 95 -5.62 -5.78 -5.27
C THR A 95 -4.58 -6.91 -5.31
N GLN A 96 -4.18 -7.36 -6.50
CA GLN A 96 -3.18 -8.42 -6.66
C GLN A 96 -1.82 -8.03 -6.05
N GLN A 97 -1.36 -6.80 -6.31
CA GLN A 97 -0.07 -6.35 -5.81
C GLN A 97 -0.10 -6.18 -4.28
N CYS A 98 -1.24 -5.75 -3.70
CA CYS A 98 -1.41 -5.68 -2.25
C CYS A 98 -1.23 -7.05 -1.59
N GLU A 99 -1.83 -8.10 -2.15
CA GLU A 99 -1.65 -9.48 -1.66
C GLU A 99 -0.20 -9.92 -1.77
N VAL A 100 0.44 -9.73 -2.93
CA VAL A 100 1.85 -10.09 -3.13
C VAL A 100 2.76 -9.39 -2.11
N ILE A 101 2.56 -8.09 -1.87
CA ILE A 101 3.37 -7.33 -0.91
C ILE A 101 3.14 -7.86 0.52
N LYS A 102 1.89 -8.15 0.91
CA LYS A 102 1.57 -8.75 2.21
C LYS A 102 2.21 -10.11 2.41
N THR A 103 2.23 -10.96 1.39
CA THR A 103 2.84 -12.29 1.48
C THR A 103 4.36 -12.22 1.66
N HIS A 104 5.02 -11.19 1.13
CA HIS A 104 6.48 -11.11 1.10
C HIS A 104 7.09 -10.11 2.10
N THR A 105 6.26 -9.40 2.88
CA THR A 105 6.71 -8.38 3.84
C THR A 105 5.89 -8.43 5.13
N ASP A 106 6.50 -8.02 6.24
CA ASP A 106 5.81 -7.84 7.53
C ASP A 106 5.21 -6.43 7.69
N PHE A 107 5.00 -5.69 6.59
CA PHE A 107 4.48 -4.33 6.67
C PHE A 107 2.97 -4.30 6.92
N GLU A 108 2.50 -3.24 7.57
CA GLU A 108 1.08 -2.89 7.55
C GLU A 108 0.70 -2.34 6.16
N VAL A 109 0.19 -3.21 5.28
CA VAL A 109 -0.18 -2.88 3.90
C VAL A 109 -1.68 -2.63 3.79
N GLU A 110 -2.07 -1.45 3.31
CA GLU A 110 -3.47 -1.06 3.12
C GLU A 110 -3.78 -0.80 1.64
N LEU A 111 -4.96 -1.24 1.19
CA LEU A 111 -5.47 -1.04 -0.16
C LEU A 111 -6.41 0.17 -0.19
N TYR A 112 -6.22 1.06 -1.16
CA TYR A 112 -7.04 2.25 -1.36
C TYR A 112 -7.59 2.27 -2.80
N CYS A 113 -8.86 1.92 -2.95
CA CYS A 113 -9.57 1.92 -4.24
C CYS A 113 -11.08 2.14 -4.01
N GLY A 114 -11.87 2.27 -5.09
CA GLY A 114 -13.32 2.46 -4.95
C GLY A 114 -13.99 1.38 -4.08
N ALA A 115 -13.54 0.12 -4.20
CA ALA A 115 -14.05 -0.99 -3.38
C ALA A 115 -13.74 -0.86 -1.87
N SER A 116 -12.75 -0.04 -1.47
CA SER A 116 -12.49 0.27 -0.07
C SER A 116 -13.36 1.42 0.48
N GLY A 117 -14.28 1.95 -0.34
CA GLY A 117 -15.16 3.07 0.01
C GLY A 117 -14.43 4.41 0.16
N VAL A 118 -13.25 4.53 -0.45
CA VAL A 118 -12.32 5.66 -0.26
C VAL A 118 -12.95 7.01 -0.59
N ASP A 119 -13.90 7.04 -1.52
CA ASP A 119 -14.63 8.24 -1.95
C ASP A 119 -15.54 8.82 -0.86
N HIS A 120 -15.92 8.01 0.13
CA HIS A 120 -16.79 8.39 1.25
C HIS A 120 -16.04 8.57 2.57
N TRP A 121 -14.71 8.44 2.58
CA TRP A 121 -13.95 8.59 3.81
C TRP A 121 -13.92 10.04 4.28
N THR A 122 -14.18 10.23 5.58
CA THR A 122 -13.98 11.52 6.25
C THR A 122 -12.49 11.84 6.38
N PRO A 123 -12.12 13.11 6.61
CA PRO A 123 -10.73 13.47 6.90
C PRO A 123 -10.14 12.68 8.09
N GLN A 124 -10.96 12.43 9.11
CA GLN A 124 -10.59 11.60 10.27
C GLN A 124 -10.24 10.17 9.84
N ARG A 125 -11.06 9.56 8.97
CA ARG A 125 -10.84 8.20 8.47
C ARG A 125 -9.57 8.10 7.63
N TRP A 126 -9.31 9.11 6.80
CA TRP A 126 -8.04 9.22 6.07
C TRP A 126 -6.85 9.25 7.02
N LYS A 127 -6.88 10.13 8.03
CA LYS A 127 -5.81 10.24 9.03
C LYS A 127 -5.55 8.91 9.74
N GLU A 128 -6.60 8.19 10.14
CA GLU A 128 -6.49 6.86 10.77
C GLU A 128 -5.89 5.80 9.84
N LYS A 129 -6.31 5.78 8.57
CA LYS A 129 -5.83 4.79 7.60
C LYS A 129 -4.36 5.02 7.26
N VAL A 130 -4.00 6.27 7.00
CA VAL A 130 -2.63 6.68 6.72
C VAL A 130 -1.72 6.40 7.92
N SER A 131 -2.17 6.71 9.15
CA SER A 131 -1.36 6.49 10.35
C SER A 131 -1.02 5.02 10.59
N LYS A 132 -1.98 4.13 10.37
CA LYS A 132 -1.81 2.67 10.54
C LYS A 132 -0.99 2.03 9.42
N SER A 133 -1.08 2.54 8.19
CA SER A 133 -0.39 1.95 7.05
C SER A 133 1.11 2.26 7.03
N GLN A 134 1.95 1.28 6.68
CA GLN A 134 3.35 1.48 6.30
C GLN A 134 3.49 1.55 4.78
N VAL A 135 2.74 0.71 4.08
CA VAL A 135 2.65 0.67 2.62
C VAL A 135 1.21 0.93 2.21
N MET A 136 1.02 1.90 1.33
CA MET A 136 -0.29 2.22 0.75
C MET A 136 -0.30 1.82 -0.72
N VAL A 137 -1.17 0.88 -1.06
CA VAL A 137 -1.35 0.39 -2.44
C VAL A 137 -2.61 1.02 -3.00
N MET A 138 -2.49 1.83 -4.05
CA MET A 138 -3.63 2.64 -4.51
C MET A 138 -3.66 2.86 -6.01
N ILE A 139 -4.84 3.12 -6.54
CA ILE A 139 -4.97 3.58 -7.93
C ILE A 139 -4.50 5.05 -8.02
N PRO A 140 -4.02 5.51 -9.19
CA PRO A 140 -3.38 6.81 -9.32
C PRO A 140 -4.34 7.98 -9.03
N ASP A 141 -5.61 7.86 -9.43
CA ASP A 141 -6.63 8.88 -9.17
C ASP A 141 -6.91 9.08 -7.67
N VAL A 142 -6.82 8.00 -6.88
CA VAL A 142 -7.00 8.08 -5.42
C VAL A 142 -5.86 8.87 -4.78
N LEU A 143 -4.62 8.64 -5.19
CA LEU A 143 -3.50 9.45 -4.72
C LEU A 143 -3.68 10.92 -5.13
N LEU A 144 -4.02 11.15 -6.39
CA LEU A 144 -4.17 12.50 -6.93
C LEU A 144 -5.27 13.29 -6.18
N SER A 145 -6.39 12.63 -5.87
CA SER A 145 -7.48 13.19 -5.05
C SER A 145 -7.04 13.44 -3.61
N ALA A 146 -6.33 12.49 -3.00
CA ALA A 146 -5.85 12.62 -1.62
C ALA A 146 -4.83 13.76 -1.45
N LEU A 147 -3.91 13.93 -2.42
CA LEU A 147 -2.98 15.05 -2.45
C LEU A 147 -3.72 16.39 -2.65
N GLY A 148 -4.67 16.45 -3.60
CA GLY A 148 -5.43 17.67 -3.86
C GLY A 148 -6.33 18.13 -2.71
N LYS A 149 -6.77 17.19 -1.86
CA LYS A 149 -7.55 17.47 -0.65
C LYS A 149 -6.68 17.58 0.62
N ALA A 150 -5.36 17.52 0.48
CA ALA A 150 -4.40 17.53 1.60
C ALA A 150 -4.63 16.41 2.65
N PHE A 151 -5.21 15.28 2.24
CA PHE A 151 -5.31 14.08 3.09
C PHE A 151 -3.98 13.33 3.20
N LEU A 152 -3.11 13.51 2.21
CA LEU A 152 -1.75 12.99 2.15
C LEU A 152 -0.81 14.12 1.71
N SER A 153 0.43 14.07 2.21
CA SER A 153 1.56 14.87 1.70
C SER A 153 2.62 13.94 1.12
N LEU A 154 3.38 14.40 0.12
CA LEU A 154 4.52 13.62 -0.37
C LEU A 154 5.73 13.70 0.56
N ASP A 155 5.80 14.70 1.44
CA ASP A 155 6.93 14.90 2.35
C ASP A 155 7.06 13.80 3.41
N MET A 156 5.96 13.09 3.70
CA MET A 156 5.94 11.92 4.59
C MET A 156 6.29 10.60 3.87
N VAL A 157 6.51 10.63 2.56
CA VAL A 157 6.72 9.47 1.70
C VAL A 157 8.21 9.34 1.40
N SER A 158 8.78 8.15 1.61
CA SER A 158 10.19 7.87 1.28
C SER A 158 10.38 7.24 -0.09
N LEU A 159 9.37 6.50 -0.56
CA LEU A 159 9.42 5.73 -1.80
C LEU A 159 8.05 5.70 -2.49
N MET A 160 8.05 6.00 -3.78
CA MET A 160 6.91 5.84 -4.68
C MET A 160 7.26 4.84 -5.78
N ILE A 161 6.42 3.82 -5.94
CA ILE A 161 6.55 2.80 -6.97
C ILE A 161 5.40 2.93 -7.96
N PHE A 162 5.73 3.02 -9.24
CA PHE A 162 4.76 3.16 -10.34
C PHE A 162 4.80 1.89 -11.19
N ASP A 163 3.79 1.03 -11.05
CA ASP A 163 3.56 -0.10 -11.96
C ASP A 163 2.95 0.38 -13.28
N GLU A 164 3.33 -0.25 -14.39
CA GLU A 164 3.03 0.22 -15.75
C GLU A 164 3.29 1.71 -15.97
N CYS A 165 4.47 2.17 -15.53
CA CYS A 165 4.85 3.58 -15.54
C CYS A 165 4.89 4.22 -16.95
N HIS A 166 4.93 3.43 -18.04
CA HIS A 166 4.79 3.95 -19.40
C HIS A 166 3.46 4.69 -19.63
N ARG A 167 2.45 4.46 -18.79
CA ARG A 167 1.17 5.19 -18.80
C ARG A 167 1.30 6.65 -18.37
N ALA A 168 2.42 7.06 -17.80
CA ALA A 168 2.69 8.43 -17.36
C ALA A 168 2.93 9.39 -18.54
N THR A 169 1.94 9.50 -19.43
CA THR A 169 1.92 10.44 -20.57
C THR A 169 0.71 11.37 -20.50
N GLY A 170 0.77 12.48 -21.24
CA GLY A 170 -0.35 13.43 -21.38
C GLY A 170 -0.96 13.89 -20.04
N LYS A 171 -2.28 13.70 -19.92
CA LYS A 171 -3.09 14.04 -18.74
C LYS A 171 -3.35 12.84 -17.81
N HIS A 172 -2.68 11.70 -18.02
CA HIS A 172 -2.84 10.53 -17.16
C HIS A 172 -2.51 10.90 -15.70
N PRO A 173 -3.23 10.36 -14.69
CA PRO A 173 -3.01 10.73 -13.30
C PRO A 173 -1.56 10.54 -12.83
N TYR A 174 -0.83 9.53 -13.33
CA TYR A 174 0.62 9.41 -13.10
C TYR A 174 1.40 10.68 -13.49
N SER A 175 1.16 11.19 -14.69
CA SER A 175 1.79 12.43 -15.19
C SER A 175 1.45 13.61 -14.29
N ARG A 176 0.19 13.67 -13.82
CA ARG A 176 -0.29 14.75 -12.94
C ARG A 176 0.32 14.68 -11.55
N ILE A 177 0.42 13.49 -10.94
CA ILE A 177 1.12 13.31 -9.65
C ILE A 177 2.55 13.84 -9.75
N MET A 178 3.25 13.54 -10.85
CA MET A 178 4.62 14.01 -11.05
C MET A 178 4.69 15.54 -11.25
N LYS A 179 3.88 16.09 -12.17
CA LYS A 179 3.89 17.51 -12.54
C LYS A 179 3.35 18.43 -11.45
N ASP A 180 2.21 18.07 -10.88
CA ASP A 180 1.43 18.95 -10.01
C ASP A 180 1.93 18.86 -8.55
N TYR A 181 2.56 17.75 -8.14
CA TYR A 181 2.95 17.52 -6.74
C TYR A 181 4.42 17.14 -6.55
N TYR A 182 4.91 16.10 -7.21
CA TYR A 182 6.28 15.61 -6.98
C TYR A 182 7.35 16.68 -7.23
N HIS A 183 7.24 17.41 -8.34
CA HIS A 183 8.21 18.45 -8.67
C HIS A 183 8.14 19.66 -7.74
N GLN A 184 6.97 19.91 -7.14
CA GLN A 184 6.73 21.01 -6.21
C GLN A 184 7.10 20.69 -4.76
N SER A 185 7.25 19.40 -4.40
CA SER A 185 7.63 18.99 -3.05
C SER A 185 9.10 19.32 -2.76
N ASP A 186 9.33 19.89 -1.57
CA ASP A 186 10.67 20.14 -1.03
C ASP A 186 11.39 18.82 -0.73
N HIS A 187 10.65 17.84 -0.19
CA HIS A 187 11.16 16.53 0.19
C HIS A 187 10.70 15.45 -0.79
N LYS A 188 11.44 15.30 -1.89
CA LYS A 188 11.07 14.40 -2.97
C LYS A 188 11.27 12.92 -2.57
N PRO A 189 10.22 12.07 -2.59
CA PRO A 189 10.40 10.63 -2.42
C PRO A 189 11.30 10.04 -3.52
N LYS A 190 11.92 8.89 -3.21
CA LYS A 190 12.55 8.06 -4.25
C LYS A 190 11.47 7.56 -5.21
N VAL A 191 11.74 7.53 -6.51
CA VAL A 191 10.80 7.04 -7.52
C VAL A 191 11.35 5.81 -8.22
N PHE A 192 10.56 4.73 -8.24
CA PHE A 192 10.85 3.54 -9.02
C PHE A 192 9.68 3.23 -9.96
N GLY A 193 9.90 3.35 -11.26
CA GLY A 193 8.95 2.96 -12.30
C GLY A 193 9.23 1.54 -12.77
N MET A 194 8.19 0.72 -12.95
CA MET A 194 8.29 -0.61 -13.53
C MET A 194 7.47 -0.66 -14.81
N THR A 195 7.98 -1.31 -15.85
CA THR A 195 7.15 -1.64 -17.01
C THR A 195 7.70 -2.81 -17.84
N ALA A 196 6.81 -3.50 -18.56
CA ALA A 196 7.18 -4.43 -19.62
C ALA A 196 7.28 -3.79 -21.01
N SER A 197 6.81 -2.55 -21.18
CA SER A 197 6.67 -1.93 -22.50
C SER A 197 7.22 -0.50 -22.50
N PRO A 198 8.09 -0.14 -23.47
CA PRO A 198 8.58 1.22 -23.62
C PRO A 198 7.61 2.10 -24.42
N VAL A 199 6.46 1.60 -24.86
CA VAL A 199 5.68 2.25 -25.93
C VAL A 199 5.01 3.54 -25.43
N ILE A 200 5.67 4.66 -25.72
CA ILE A 200 5.05 5.97 -25.87
C ILE A 200 4.61 6.04 -27.34
N ARG A 201 3.32 5.81 -27.64
CA ARG A 201 2.79 6.25 -28.93
C ARG A 201 2.77 7.77 -28.89
N LYS A 202 3.60 8.39 -29.74
CA LYS A 202 3.58 9.84 -30.01
C LYS A 202 2.23 10.24 -30.59
#